data_AF-T1B022-F1
#
_entry.id   AF-T1B022-F1
#
_cell.length_a   1.000
_cell.length_b   1.000
_cell.length_c   1.000
_cell.angle_alpha   90.00
_cell.angle_beta   90.00
_cell.angle_gamma   90.00
#
_symmetry.space_group_name_H-M   'P 1'
#
loop_
_entity.id
_entity.type
_entity.pdbx_description
1 polymer ?
#
loop_
_entity_poly.entity_id
_entity_poly.type
_entity_poly.pdbx_seq_one_letter_code
_entity_poly.pdbx_strand_id
1 'polypeptide(L)'
;TDRPGLAKYRQECIRVAKEPDPVETTKFWNPVDLPGKSGFDLAHRILDSKVTARNQDFLLASSAEIGTFDVVFFLGVLYHMKNPLESLEK
;
A
#
# COMPACT_ATOMS: atom_id res chain seq x y z
N THR A 1 -1.97 -0.42 -14.60
CA THR A 1 -2.58 0.93 -14.54
C THR A 1 -2.26 1.70 -15.81
N ASP A 2 -3.28 2.23 -16.50
CA ASP A 2 -3.14 3.06 -17.71
C ASP A 2 -2.67 4.48 -17.33
N ARG A 3 -1.35 4.65 -17.21
CA ARG A 3 -0.74 5.95 -16.86
C ARG A 3 -1.04 7.04 -17.89
N PRO A 4 -0.96 6.79 -19.21
CA PRO A 4 -1.34 7.79 -20.22
C PRO A 4 -2.80 8.23 -20.12
N GLY A 5 -3.75 7.30 -19.94
CA GLY A 5 -5.16 7.61 -19.78
C GLY A 5 -5.44 8.44 -18.53
N LEU A 6 -4.83 8.08 -17.39
CA LEU A 6 -4.96 8.83 -16.14
C LEU A 6 -4.43 10.27 -16.27
N ALA A 7 -3.32 10.47 -16.99
CA ALA A 7 -2.76 11.80 -17.22
C ALA A 7 -3.73 12.70 -18.02
N LYS A 8 -4.36 12.17 -19.07
CA LYS A 8 -5.37 12.89 -19.85
C LYS A 8 -6.62 13.21 -19.03
N TYR A 9 -7.10 12.26 -18.23
CA TYR A 9 -8.23 12.48 -17.32
C TYR A 9 -7.96 13.59 -16.31
N ARG A 10 -6.76 13.64 -15.73
CA ARG A 10 -6.38 14.73 -14.81
C ARG A 10 -6.37 16.10 -15.48
N GLN A 11 -5.88 16.19 -16.73
CA GLN A 11 -5.93 17.45 -17.49
C GLN A 11 -7.37 17.90 -17.76
N GLU A 12 -8.25 16.96 -18.06
CA GLU A 12 -9.67 17.25 -18.25
C GLU A 12 -10.34 17.74 -16.96
N CYS A 13 -10.08 17.09 -15.83
CA CYS A 13 -10.53 17.52 -14.50
C CYS A 13 -10.10 18.97 -14.19
N ILE A 14 -8.84 19.31 -14.46
CA ILE A 14 -8.31 20.68 -14.31
C ILE A 14 -9.09 21.65 -15.20
N ARG A 15 -9.32 21.29 -16.48
CA ARG A 15 -10.03 22.13 -17.45
C ARG A 15 -11.45 22.48 -17.01
N VAL A 16 -12.14 21.55 -16.37
CA VAL A 16 -13.53 21.71 -15.91
C VAL A 16 -13.64 22.07 -14.43
N ALA A 17 -12.52 22.38 -13.76
CA ALA A 17 -12.45 22.66 -12.33
C ALA A 17 -13.12 21.59 -11.45
N LYS A 18 -13.01 20.31 -11.85
CA LYS A 18 -13.47 19.15 -11.09
C LYS A 18 -12.28 18.53 -10.35
N GLU A 19 -12.45 18.20 -9.07
CA GLU A 19 -11.49 17.36 -8.36
C GLU A 19 -11.49 15.94 -8.95
N PRO A 20 -10.32 15.37 -9.29
CA PRO A 20 -10.26 14.02 -9.84
C PRO A 20 -10.72 13.00 -8.81
N ASP A 21 -11.47 12.01 -9.28
CA ASP A 21 -11.87 10.87 -8.46
C ASP A 21 -10.60 10.08 -8.03
N PRO A 22 -10.60 9.41 -6.85
CA PRO A 22 -9.49 8.57 -6.42
C PRO A 22 -9.11 7.56 -7.49
N VAL A 23 -7.82 7.32 -7.73
CA VAL A 23 -7.36 6.58 -8.91
C VAL A 23 -7.98 5.19 -8.98
N GLU A 24 -8.07 4.52 -7.84
CA GLU A 24 -8.66 3.20 -7.61
C GLU A 24 -10.15 3.09 -7.98
N THR A 25 -10.88 4.20 -8.03
CA THR A 25 -12.29 4.22 -8.46
C THR A 25 -12.44 4.52 -9.96
N THR A 26 -11.35 4.87 -10.65
CA THR A 26 -11.36 5.16 -12.08
C THR A 26 -11.10 3.92 -12.93
N LYS A 27 -11.57 3.95 -14.19
CA LYS A 27 -11.26 2.92 -15.20
C LYS A 27 -9.78 2.80 -15.58
N PHE A 28 -8.93 3.74 -15.14
CA PHE A 28 -7.50 3.75 -15.45
C PHE A 28 -6.68 2.94 -14.45
N TRP A 29 -7.26 2.61 -13.30
CA TRP A 29 -6.67 1.68 -12.35
C TRP A 29 -6.78 0.25 -12.87
N ASN A 30 -5.65 -0.46 -12.89
CA ASN A 30 -5.63 -1.89 -13.16
C ASN A 30 -4.87 -2.57 -12.02
N PRO A 31 -5.57 -3.30 -11.12
CA PRO A 31 -4.93 -3.99 -10.00
C PRO A 31 -4.03 -5.15 -10.45
N VAL A 32 -4.28 -5.70 -11.65
CA VAL A 32 -3.56 -6.89 -12.15
C VAL A 32 -2.09 -6.57 -12.49
N ASP A 33 -1.80 -5.33 -12.91
CA ASP A 33 -0.44 -4.94 -13.30
C ASP A 33 0.43 -4.46 -12.13
N LEU A 34 -0.08 -4.45 -10.90
CA LEU A 34 0.70 -4.00 -9.75
C LEU A 34 1.75 -5.07 -9.40
N PRO A 35 3.02 -4.71 -9.16
CA PRO A 35 4.09 -5.68 -8.92
C PRO A 35 3.87 -6.55 -7.67
N GLY A 36 2.85 -6.24 -6.85
CA GLY A 36 2.38 -7.05 -5.75
C GLY A 36 3.52 -7.51 -4.85
N LYS A 37 3.46 -8.77 -4.43
CA LYS A 37 4.48 -9.41 -3.57
C LYS A 37 5.63 -10.06 -4.36
N SER A 38 5.59 -10.03 -5.70
CA SER A 38 6.48 -10.84 -6.54
C SER A 38 7.98 -10.57 -6.31
N GLY A 39 8.37 -9.29 -6.24
CA GLY A 39 9.76 -8.90 -5.96
C GLY A 39 10.22 -9.31 -4.55
N PHE A 40 9.34 -9.18 -3.56
CA PHE A 40 9.61 -9.65 -2.20
C PHE A 40 9.78 -11.17 -2.17
N ASP A 41 8.88 -11.92 -2.81
CA ASP A 41 8.94 -13.40 -2.85
C ASP A 41 10.20 -13.92 -3.52
N LEU A 42 10.64 -13.25 -4.58
CA LEU A 42 11.91 -13.55 -5.23
C LEU A 42 13.09 -13.34 -4.28
N ALA A 43 13.17 -12.19 -3.62
CA ALA A 43 14.24 -11.88 -2.68
C ALA A 43 14.23 -12.83 -1.48
N HIS A 44 13.04 -13.13 -0.93
CA HIS A 44 12.87 -14.04 0.19
C HIS A 44 13.44 -15.44 -0.12
N ARG A 45 13.17 -15.98 -1.33
CA ARG A 45 13.73 -17.26 -1.78
C ARG A 45 15.23 -17.22 -2.03
N ILE A 46 15.71 -16.20 -2.76
CA ILE A 46 17.13 -16.13 -3.16
C ILE A 46 18.04 -15.91 -1.95
N LEU A 47 17.58 -15.17 -0.95
CA LEU A 47 18.35 -14.83 0.25
C LEU A 47 18.17 -15.83 1.40
N ASP A 48 17.42 -16.92 1.20
CA ASP A 48 17.02 -17.87 2.26
C ASP A 48 16.52 -17.15 3.52
N SER A 49 15.63 -16.17 3.30
CA SER A 49 15.18 -15.27 4.35
C SER A 49 14.32 -16.03 5.36
N LYS A 50 14.59 -15.78 6.66
CA LYS A 50 13.83 -16.38 7.77
C LYS A 50 12.59 -15.58 8.19
N VAL A 51 12.23 -14.56 7.42
CA VAL A 51 11.10 -13.67 7.74
C VAL A 51 9.76 -14.36 7.48
N THR A 52 8.86 -14.33 8.46
CA THR A 52 7.47 -14.76 8.27
C THR A 52 6.64 -13.61 7.69
N ALA A 53 6.30 -13.68 6.40
CA ALA A 53 5.43 -12.70 5.76
C ALA A 53 3.95 -12.93 6.12
N ARG A 54 3.24 -11.88 6.51
CA ARG A 54 1.79 -11.90 6.80
C ARG A 54 1.07 -10.95 5.86
N ASN A 55 -0.03 -11.42 5.27
CA ASN A 55 -0.98 -10.56 4.55
C ASN A 55 -2.17 -10.30 5.48
N GLN A 56 -2.09 -9.22 6.24
CA GLN A 56 -3.06 -8.84 7.25
C GLN A 56 -3.16 -7.31 7.28
N ASP A 57 -4.34 -6.79 7.58
CA ASP A 57 -4.52 -5.37 7.88
C ASP A 57 -3.86 -5.07 9.23
N PHE A 58 -2.85 -4.19 9.22
CA PHE A 58 -2.12 -3.78 10.41
C PHE A 58 -3.04 -3.22 11.50
N LEU A 59 -4.07 -2.46 11.14
CA LEU A 59 -4.99 -1.86 12.12
C LEU A 59 -5.91 -2.90 12.77
N LEU A 60 -6.05 -4.09 12.18
CA LEU A 60 -6.85 -5.19 12.72
C LEU A 60 -5.99 -6.26 13.38
N ALA A 61 -4.67 -6.20 13.24
CA ALA A 61 -3.76 -7.15 13.85
C ALA A 61 -3.73 -6.99 15.38
N SER A 62 -3.59 -8.12 16.10
CA SER A 62 -3.38 -8.12 17.55
C SER A 62 -1.99 -8.63 17.90
N SER A 63 -1.37 -8.04 18.93
CA SER A 63 -0.08 -8.50 19.46
C SER A 63 -0.10 -9.94 19.95
N ALA A 64 -1.27 -10.45 20.36
CA ALA A 64 -1.45 -11.86 20.72
C ALA A 64 -1.28 -12.80 19.51
N GLU A 65 -1.63 -12.35 18.30
CA GLU A 65 -1.50 -13.14 17.06
C GLU A 65 -0.12 -12.97 16.40
N ILE A 66 0.41 -11.74 16.38
CA ILE A 66 1.65 -11.42 15.66
C ILE A 66 2.90 -11.52 16.53
N GLY A 67 2.73 -11.56 17.85
CA GLY A 67 3.80 -11.51 18.84
C GLY A 67 4.18 -10.09 19.26
N THR A 68 5.11 -10.00 20.18
CA THR A 68 5.76 -8.75 20.60
C THR A 68 7.20 -8.74 20.14
N PHE A 69 7.75 -7.55 19.91
CA PHE A 69 9.08 -7.36 19.36
C PHE A 69 9.80 -6.26 20.14
N ASP A 70 11.09 -6.45 20.40
CA ASP A 70 11.92 -5.42 21.03
C ASP A 70 12.12 -4.20 20.11
N VAL A 71 12.09 -4.45 18.79
CA VAL A 71 12.27 -3.42 17.75
C VAL A 71 11.24 -3.61 16.65
N VAL A 72 10.53 -2.54 16.33
CA VAL A 72 9.56 -2.48 15.22
C VAL A 72 9.97 -1.40 14.22
N PHE A 73 10.09 -1.77 12.95
CA PHE A 73 10.38 -0.85 11.86
C PHE A 73 9.09 -0.47 11.12
N PHE A 74 8.70 0.81 11.19
CA PHE A 74 7.52 1.33 10.51
C PHE A 74 7.92 2.22 9.30
N LEU A 75 8.48 1.57 8.27
CA LEU A 75 9.16 2.27 7.17
C LEU A 75 8.18 2.73 6.10
N GLY A 76 7.90 4.04 6.10
CA GLY A 76 7.11 4.68 5.06
C GLY A 76 5.64 4.22 4.99
N VAL A 77 5.11 3.74 6.12
CA VAL A 77 3.71 3.34 6.26
C VAL A 77 2.87 4.45 6.89
N LEU A 78 3.44 5.16 7.88
CA LEU A 78 2.71 6.11 8.73
C LEU A 78 1.94 7.20 7.97
N TYR A 79 2.50 7.71 6.88
CA TYR A 79 1.87 8.77 6.09
C TYR A 79 0.72 8.30 5.19
N HIS A 80 0.52 6.98 5.06
CA HIS A 80 -0.64 6.40 4.37
C HIS A 80 -1.82 6.19 5.31
N MET A 81 -1.61 6.32 6.63
CA MET A 81 -2.67 6.08 7.61
C MET A 81 -3.60 7.30 7.69
N LYS A 82 -4.91 7.03 7.73
CA LYS A 82 -5.92 8.08 7.93
C LYS A 82 -5.70 8.82 9.27
N ASN A 83 -5.38 8.05 10.33
CA ASN A 83 -5.06 8.54 11.66
C ASN A 83 -3.67 8.02 12.08
N PRO A 84 -2.58 8.74 11.74
CA PRO A 84 -1.22 8.24 11.96
C PRO A 84 -0.87 7.99 13.43
N LEU A 85 -1.26 8.89 14.34
CA LEU A 85 -0.95 8.76 15.77
C LEU A 85 -1.65 7.55 16.40
N GLU A 86 -2.94 7.36 16.11
CA GLU A 86 -3.71 6.19 16.55
C GLU A 86 -3.06 4.87 16.06
N SER A 87 -2.44 4.89 14.88
CA SER A 87 -1.75 3.71 14.34
C SER A 87 -0.46 3.37 15.08
N LEU A 88 0.14 4.31 15.80
CA LEU A 88 1.33 4.07 16.63
C LEU A 88 1.00 3.53 18.03
N GLU A 89 -0.25 3.68 18.47
CA GLU A 89 -0.72 3.19 19.78
C GLU A 89 -1.21 1.72 19.73
N LYS A 90 -1.28 1.15 18.53
CA LYS A 90 -1.64 -0.25 18.24
C LYS A 90 -0.49 -1.21 18.57
#